data_AF-A0A0Q9SJM0-F1
#
_entry.id   AF-A0A0Q9SJM0-F1
#
_cell.length_a   1.000
_cell.length_b   1.000
_cell.length_c   1.000
_cell.angle_alpha   90.00
_cell.angle_beta   90.00
_cell.angle_gamma   90.00
#
_symmetry.space_group_name_H-M   'P 1'
#
loop_
_entity.id
_entity.type
_entity.pdbx_description
1 polymer ?
#
loop_
_entity_poly.entity_id
_entity_poly.type
_entity_poly.pdbx_seq_one_letter_code
_entity_poly.pdbx_strand_id
1 'polypeptide(L)'
;MDTLMASVNRAQDSNAVVTVPARPTVVQRTTGVQTMIIRDEDAGTWPAGTYRLVVRCAGEGVLVAHFSLGDRSVIRQLHDCAGTTSTDALELVLDRAAPKSVVVLVPAGKSMAAVGYQIHKIG
;
A
#
# COMPACT_ATOMS: atom_id res chain seq x y z
N MET A 1 16.93 -6.59 -1.47
CA MET A 1 15.79 -5.65 -1.43
C MET A 1 15.52 -5.06 -2.81
N ASP A 2 16.54 -4.56 -3.51
CA ASP A 2 16.39 -3.92 -4.83
C ASP A 2 15.64 -4.77 -5.87
N THR A 3 15.98 -6.07 -5.97
CA THR A 3 15.27 -6.99 -6.86
C THR A 3 13.78 -7.15 -6.52
N LEU A 4 13.44 -7.15 -5.22
CA LEU A 4 12.05 -7.23 -4.75
C LEU A 4 11.28 -5.95 -5.09
N MET A 5 11.90 -4.78 -4.86
CA MET A 5 11.32 -3.49 -5.23
C MET A 5 11.09 -3.39 -6.74
N ALA A 6 12.06 -3.81 -7.55
CA ALA A 6 11.92 -3.86 -9.00
C ALA A 6 10.78 -4.82 -9.42
N SER A 7 10.62 -5.95 -8.74
CA SER A 7 9.52 -6.89 -8.99
C SER A 7 8.16 -6.26 -8.71
N VAL A 8 8.01 -5.63 -7.55
CA VAL A 8 6.77 -4.93 -7.15
C VAL A 8 6.43 -3.79 -8.12
N ASN A 9 7.44 -3.02 -8.56
CA ASN A 9 7.24 -1.91 -9.49
C ASN A 9 6.84 -2.36 -10.89
N ARG A 10 7.27 -3.55 -11.36
CA ARG A 10 6.86 -4.08 -12.67
C ARG A 10 5.41 -4.56 -12.69
N ALA A 11 4.83 -4.90 -11.55
CA ALA A 11 3.46 -5.41 -11.44
C ALA A 11 2.39 -4.31 -11.37
N GLN A 12 2.72 -3.08 -11.80
CA GLN A 12 1.81 -1.93 -11.81
C GLN A 12 0.83 -1.97 -12.99
N ASP A 13 -0.37 -1.43 -12.78
CA ASP A 13 -1.42 -1.27 -13.80
C ASP A 13 -1.49 0.20 -14.25
N SER A 14 -1.65 0.46 -15.55
CA SER A 14 -1.72 1.82 -16.12
C SER A 14 -2.98 2.60 -15.74
N ASN A 15 -4.03 1.95 -15.26
CA ASN A 15 -5.34 2.57 -14.99
C ASN A 15 -5.49 3.11 -13.56
N ALA A 16 -4.40 3.20 -12.80
CA ALA A 16 -4.43 3.72 -11.44
C ALA A 16 -4.51 5.26 -11.43
N VAL A 17 -5.33 5.81 -10.54
CA VAL A 17 -5.38 7.26 -10.29
C VAL A 17 -4.23 7.73 -9.40
N VAL A 18 -3.66 6.81 -8.60
CA VAL A 18 -2.45 7.03 -7.82
C VAL A 18 -1.57 5.80 -7.96
N THR A 19 -0.29 6.01 -8.26
CA THR A 19 0.73 4.96 -8.26
C THR A 19 1.87 5.35 -7.35
N VAL A 20 2.18 4.50 -6.38
CA VAL A 20 3.29 4.70 -5.46
C VAL A 20 4.29 3.56 -5.61
N PRO A 21 5.58 3.87 -5.87
CA PRO A 21 6.60 2.85 -6.06
C PRO A 21 6.89 2.09 -4.77
N ALA A 22 7.50 0.92 -4.94
CA ALA A 22 7.92 0.04 -3.87
C ALA A 22 8.92 0.73 -2.94
N ARG A 23 8.66 0.63 -1.63
CA ARG A 23 9.58 1.01 -0.55
C ARG A 23 9.82 -0.20 0.36
N PRO A 24 10.99 -0.28 1.01
CA PRO A 24 11.27 -1.39 1.90
C PRO A 24 10.56 -1.23 3.25
N THR A 25 10.11 -2.34 3.84
CA THR A 25 9.61 -2.38 5.23
C THR A 25 10.73 -2.41 6.26
N VAL A 26 11.98 -2.61 5.82
CA VAL A 26 13.16 -2.67 6.68
C VAL A 26 14.32 -1.95 6.02
N VAL A 27 15.05 -1.16 6.80
CA VAL A 27 16.28 -0.50 6.35
C VAL A 27 17.42 -0.94 7.25
N GLN A 28 18.51 -1.40 6.65
CA GLN A 28 19.74 -1.69 7.37
C GLN A 28 20.39 -0.36 7.80
N ARG A 29 20.64 -0.21 9.10
CA ARG A 29 21.37 0.89 9.71
C ARG A 29 22.67 0.34 10.32
N THR A 30 23.60 1.24 10.66
CA THR A 30 24.86 0.89 11.33
C THR A 30 24.62 0.15 12.66
N THR A 31 23.51 0.44 13.35
CA THR A 31 23.17 -0.10 14.67
C THR A 31 22.14 -1.25 14.63
N GLY A 32 21.75 -1.74 13.45
CA GLY A 32 20.80 -2.84 13.30
C GLY A 32 19.77 -2.64 12.20
N VAL A 33 18.66 -3.38 12.29
CA VAL A 33 17.54 -3.31 11.33
C VAL A 33 16.46 -2.39 11.89
N GLN A 34 16.03 -1.42 11.09
CA GLN A 34 14.92 -0.54 11.44
C GLN A 34 13.68 -0.91 10.61
N THR A 35 12.56 -1.20 11.28
CA THR A 35 11.26 -1.37 10.64
C THR A 35 10.70 -0.02 10.19
N MET A 36 10.17 0.02 8.97
CA MET A 36 9.61 1.21 8.33
C MET A 36 8.11 1.05 8.16
N ILE A 37 7.36 2.04 8.64
CA ILE A 37 5.94 2.19 8.33
C ILE A 37 5.83 3.10 7.11
N ILE A 38 5.04 2.68 6.14
CA ILE A 38 4.66 3.53 5.00
C ILE A 38 3.45 4.34 5.44
N ARG A 39 3.53 5.66 5.32
CA ARG A 39 2.41 6.57 5.51
C ARG A 39 2.46 7.66 4.45
N ASP A 40 1.49 7.65 3.57
CA ASP A 40 1.34 8.65 2.51
C ASP A 40 0.02 9.37 2.66
N GLU A 41 0.05 10.66 2.37
CA GLU A 41 -1.10 11.55 2.44
C GLU A 41 -1.20 12.38 1.17
N ASP A 42 -2.42 12.57 0.71
CA ASP A 42 -2.75 13.53 -0.34
C ASP A 42 -3.81 14.48 0.20
N ALA A 43 -3.66 15.78 -0.09
CA ALA A 43 -4.59 16.82 0.35
C ALA A 43 -5.71 17.10 -0.66
N GLY A 44 -5.73 16.38 -1.79
CA GLY A 44 -6.69 16.53 -2.86
C GLY A 44 -8.12 16.18 -2.46
N THR A 45 -9.06 16.50 -3.36
CA THR A 45 -10.46 16.11 -3.24
C THR A 45 -10.74 14.90 -4.10
N TRP A 46 -11.36 13.89 -3.50
CA TRP A 46 -11.68 12.61 -4.11
C TRP A 46 -13.18 12.58 -4.43
N PRO A 47 -13.59 12.51 -5.71
CA PRO A 47 -15.00 12.45 -6.09
C PRO A 47 -15.74 11.24 -5.48
N ALA A 48 -17.06 11.27 -5.49
CA ALA A 48 -17.86 10.09 -5.18
C ALA A 48 -17.53 8.92 -6.14
N GLY A 49 -17.64 7.70 -5.61
CA GLY A 49 -17.37 6.46 -6.34
C GLY A 49 -16.75 5.38 -5.48
N THR A 50 -16.49 4.24 -6.11
CA THR A 50 -15.82 3.11 -5.46
C THR A 50 -14.33 3.19 -5.75
N TYR A 51 -13.52 3.09 -4.70
CA TYR A 51 -12.07 3.10 -4.79
C TYR A 51 -11.49 1.77 -4.33
N ARG A 52 -10.49 1.29 -5.04
CA ARG A 52 -9.76 0.07 -4.71
C ARG A 52 -8.30 0.40 -4.46
N LEU A 53 -7.83 0.19 -3.22
CA LEU A 53 -6.41 0.18 -2.90
C LEU A 53 -5.86 -1.20 -3.24
N VAL A 54 -4.93 -1.27 -4.19
CA VAL A 54 -4.21 -2.47 -4.58
C VAL A 54 -2.80 -2.40 -4.00
N VAL A 55 -2.51 -3.24 -3.03
CA VAL A 55 -1.19 -3.32 -2.40
C VAL A 55 -0.44 -4.50 -3.00
N ARG A 56 0.80 -4.26 -3.42
CA ARG A 56 1.72 -5.28 -3.92
C ARG A 56 2.89 -5.41 -2.97
N CYS A 57 3.24 -6.63 -2.61
CA CYS A 57 4.44 -6.88 -1.84
C CYS A 57 5.21 -8.10 -2.30
N ALA A 58 6.53 -8.10 -2.04
CA ALA A 58 7.43 -9.22 -2.28
C ALA A 58 8.48 -9.26 -1.17
N GLY A 59 8.77 -10.45 -0.65
CA GLY A 59 9.62 -10.69 0.52
C GLY A 59 8.96 -11.68 1.48
N GLU A 60 8.96 -11.36 2.77
CA GLU A 60 8.38 -12.23 3.79
C GLU A 60 7.61 -11.44 4.86
N GLY A 61 6.59 -12.08 5.42
CA GLY A 61 5.79 -11.59 6.54
C GLY A 61 4.49 -10.90 6.13
N VAL A 62 3.79 -10.37 7.13
CA VAL A 62 2.44 -9.81 7.02
C VAL A 62 2.48 -8.28 7.01
N LEU A 63 1.54 -7.68 6.31
CA LEU A 63 1.24 -6.25 6.35
C LEU A 63 -0.18 -6.01 6.86
N VAL A 64 -0.36 -4.93 7.61
CA VAL A 64 -1.68 -4.36 7.89
C VAL A 64 -1.81 -3.09 7.06
N ALA A 65 -2.86 -3.01 6.24
CA ALA A 65 -3.17 -1.84 5.43
C ALA A 65 -4.32 -1.06 6.06
N HIS A 66 -4.17 0.25 6.13
CA HIS A 66 -5.23 1.20 6.43
C HIS A 66 -5.37 2.15 5.24
N PHE A 67 -6.56 2.20 4.66
CA PHE A 67 -6.90 3.12 3.58
C PHE A 67 -8.05 4.01 4.02
N SER A 68 -7.86 5.33 3.91
CA SER A 68 -8.91 6.31 4.20
C SER A 68 -9.02 7.37 3.13
N LEU A 69 -10.25 7.80 2.90
CA LEU A 69 -10.64 8.94 2.06
C LEU A 69 -11.63 9.78 2.87
N GLY A 70 -11.23 10.98 3.29
CA GLY A 70 -12.00 11.81 4.24
C GLY A 70 -12.31 11.09 5.56
N ASP A 71 -13.60 10.94 5.87
CA ASP A 71 -14.13 10.29 7.08
C ASP A 71 -14.36 8.78 6.92
N ARG A 72 -14.14 8.23 5.73
CA ARG A 72 -14.30 6.79 5.43
C ARG A 72 -12.94 6.11 5.53
N SER A 73 -12.92 4.92 6.14
CA SER A 73 -11.70 4.12 6.26
C SER A 73 -11.98 2.63 6.23
N VAL A 74 -11.02 1.86 5.73
CA VAL A 74 -10.97 0.39 5.82
C VAL A 74 -9.59 -0.03 6.33
N ILE A 75 -9.56 -1.00 7.25
CA ILE A 75 -8.33 -1.59 7.79
C ILE A 75 -8.40 -3.09 7.58
N ARG A 76 -7.33 -3.69 7.05
CA ARG A 76 -7.27 -5.13 6.80
C ARG A 76 -5.84 -5.65 6.97
N GLN A 77 -5.71 -6.82 7.58
CA GLN A 77 -4.51 -7.63 7.48
C GLN A 77 -4.45 -8.27 6.09
N LEU A 78 -3.33 -8.08 5.39
CA LEU A 78 -3.10 -8.65 4.07
C LEU A 78 -2.61 -10.09 4.19
N HIS A 79 -2.67 -10.82 3.08
CA HIS A 79 -1.97 -12.09 2.97
C HIS A 79 -0.46 -11.88 3.09
N ASP A 80 0.24 -12.98 3.41
CA ASP A 80 1.68 -12.97 3.53
C ASP A 80 2.34 -12.52 2.22
N CYS A 81 3.35 -11.66 2.37
CA CYS A 81 4.32 -11.43 1.33
C CYS A 81 5.14 -12.71 1.15
N ALA A 82 5.40 -13.08 -0.11
CA ALA A 82 6.21 -14.23 -0.47
C ALA A 82 7.41 -13.81 -1.32
N GLY A 83 8.32 -14.74 -1.61
CA GLY A 83 9.51 -14.45 -2.42
C GLY A 83 9.20 -13.86 -3.82
N THR A 84 7.97 -14.04 -4.31
CA THR A 84 7.41 -13.41 -5.50
C THR A 84 6.37 -12.35 -5.15
N THR A 85 6.07 -11.47 -6.10
CA THR A 85 5.09 -10.40 -5.88
C THR A 85 3.68 -10.95 -5.69
N SER A 86 3.15 -10.81 -4.47
CA SER A 86 1.75 -11.02 -4.14
C SER A 86 0.98 -9.70 -4.22
N THR A 87 -0.34 -9.80 -4.42
CA THR A 87 -1.24 -8.65 -4.55
C THR A 87 -2.45 -8.86 -3.66
N ASP A 88 -2.81 -7.82 -2.92
CA ASP A 88 -4.04 -7.74 -2.16
C ASP A 88 -4.81 -6.47 -2.50
N ALA A 89 -6.11 -6.49 -2.23
CA ALA A 89 -6.97 -5.34 -2.46
C ALA A 89 -7.90 -5.05 -1.27
N LEU A 90 -8.22 -3.77 -1.12
CA LEU A 90 -9.25 -3.26 -0.22
C LEU A 90 -10.12 -2.28 -1.00
N GLU A 91 -11.42 -2.32 -0.73
CA GLU A 91 -12.37 -1.40 -1.35
C GLU A 91 -12.96 -0.45 -0.33
N LEU A 92 -13.22 0.77 -0.80
CA LEU A 92 -13.83 1.83 -0.02
C LEU A 92 -14.78 2.61 -0.93
N VAL A 93 -16.02 2.78 -0.47
CA VAL A 93 -17.07 3.49 -1.20
C VAL A 93 -17.24 4.88 -0.61
N LEU A 94 -17.26 5.89 -1.49
CA LEU A 94 -17.57 7.28 -1.19
C LEU A 94 -18.94 7.65 -1.78
N ASP A 95 -19.90 7.95 -0.91
CA ASP A 95 -21.23 8.41 -1.32
C ASP A 95 -21.26 9.88 -1.79
N ARG A 96 -20.24 10.65 -1.39
CA ARG A 96 -20.03 12.06 -1.73
C ARG A 96 -18.54 12.34 -1.86
N ALA A 97 -18.18 13.46 -2.48
CA ALA A 97 -16.78 13.87 -2.55
C ALA A 97 -16.19 14.02 -1.13
N ALA A 98 -14.95 13.56 -0.96
CA ALA A 98 -14.24 13.56 0.31
C ALA A 98 -12.90 14.27 0.17
N PRO A 99 -12.51 15.12 1.13
CA PRO A 99 -11.17 15.69 1.14
C PRO A 99 -10.17 14.69 1.71
N LYS A 100 -8.93 14.75 1.23
CA LYS A 100 -7.78 14.00 1.73
C LYS A 100 -7.84 12.49 1.51
N SER A 101 -6.67 11.91 1.25
CA SER A 101 -6.46 10.46 1.36
C SER A 101 -5.31 10.17 2.31
N VAL A 102 -5.40 9.05 3.04
CA VAL A 102 -4.28 8.49 3.82
C VAL A 102 -4.18 7.01 3.54
N VAL A 103 -2.98 6.56 3.17
CA VAL A 103 -2.62 5.14 3.08
C VAL A 103 -1.53 4.86 4.11
N VAL A 104 -1.77 3.90 5.00
CA VAL A 104 -0.78 3.43 5.97
C VAL A 104 -0.57 1.93 5.77
N LEU A 105 0.68 1.51 5.58
CA LEU A 105 1.06 0.09 5.51
C LEU A 105 2.04 -0.20 6.64
N VAL A 106 1.60 -1.04 7.57
CA VAL A 106 2.33 -1.37 8.80
C VAL A 106 2.84 -2.82 8.68
N PRO A 107 4.16 -3.05 8.67
CA PRO A 107 4.72 -4.38 8.77
C PRO A 107 4.47 -4.97 10.16
N ALA A 108 3.99 -6.21 10.22
CA ALA A 108 3.76 -6.93 11.48
C ALA A 108 4.95 -7.83 11.83
N GLY A 109 5.33 -7.88 13.11
CA GLY A 109 6.42 -8.75 13.56
C GLY A 109 7.75 -8.45 12.88
N LYS A 110 8.34 -9.46 12.23
CA LYS A 110 9.66 -9.39 11.57
C LYS A 110 9.57 -9.24 10.04
N SER A 111 8.48 -8.72 9.50
CA SER A 111 8.27 -8.61 8.05
C SER A 111 9.39 -7.86 7.32
N MET A 112 9.95 -8.51 6.30
CA MET A 112 10.98 -7.98 5.42
C MET A 112 10.50 -8.04 3.97
N ALA A 113 9.87 -6.96 3.51
CA ALA A 113 9.26 -6.89 2.19
C ALA A 113 9.56 -5.57 1.47
N ALA A 114 9.49 -5.61 0.15
CA ALA A 114 9.26 -4.45 -0.69
C ALA A 114 7.76 -4.27 -0.86
N VAL A 115 7.26 -3.04 -0.70
CA VAL A 115 5.82 -2.76 -0.71
C VAL A 115 5.52 -1.51 -1.53
N GLY A 116 4.65 -1.64 -2.52
CA GLY A 116 4.13 -0.54 -3.32
C GLY A 116 2.62 -0.66 -3.42
N TYR A 117 1.94 0.40 -3.86
CA TYR A 117 0.49 0.35 -3.99
C TYR A 117 -0.02 1.23 -5.12
N GLN A 118 -1.25 0.94 -5.53
CA GLN A 118 -2.03 1.77 -6.44
C GLN A 118 -3.42 2.01 -5.88
N ILE A 119 -4.00 3.17 -6.19
CA ILE A 119 -5.41 3.43 -5.96
C ILE A 119 -6.08 3.50 -7.32
N HIS A 120 -7.15 2.74 -7.47
CA HIS A 120 -8.00 2.71 -8.66
C HIS A 120 -9.37 3.28 -8.31
N LYS A 121 -9.97 4.01 -9.23
CA LYS A 121 -11.41 4.28 -9.20
C LYS A 121 -12.10 3.20 -10.02
N ILE A 122 -13.07 2.50 -9.44
CA ILE A 122 -13.83 1.42 -10.06
C ILE A 122 -15.21 1.99 -10.43
N GLY A 123 -15.56 1.94 -11.72
CA GLY A 123 -16.79 2.52 -12.26
C GLY A 123 -16.54 3.86 -12.92
#